data_AF-A0A165JQY4-F1
#
_entry.id   AF-A0A165JQY4-F1
#
_cell.length_a   1.000
_cell.length_b   1.000
_cell.length_c   1.000
_cell.angle_alpha   90.00
_cell.angle_beta   90.00
_cell.angle_gamma   90.00
#
_symmetry.space_group_name_H-M   'P 1'
#
loop_
_entity.id
_entity.type
_entity.pdbx_description
1 polymer ?
#
loop_
_entity_poly.entity_id
_entity_poly.type
_entity_poly.pdbx_seq_one_letter_code
_entity_poly.pdbx_strand_id
1 'polypeptide(L)'
;MVSGSPYADDYDHDSGRLAFPSVTRLVYRLFKSNFSAFVHTLEMCPNIQILDLRGHTAMDAEAASHDYGRLAELAVHVTHIHIHAVNNMYRTIVALYTPQRRSFIVELPLGQSPEGTLCSIFSDLRQGVRLSITCSLRYETMHLSYWDIDGTDSQGMHRGLFRCRGDTVQTLWNHLPQISLSEITIDAALLGGVLGTHLVLPVVHELTISITDIDSFAFPETGTPRFPELRLLRLAVAKSLSMLFISASSLASFIFDLRIDGGVLAKLVLENVTMEGGIAEVAAVVHEH
;
A
#
# COMPACT_ATOMS: atom_id res chain seq x y z
N MET A 1 -32.20 -22.96 -30.64
CA MET A 1 -31.45 -24.11 -30.06
C MET A 1 -30.02 -23.98 -30.53
N VAL A 2 -29.09 -23.63 -29.63
CA VAL A 2 -27.65 -23.63 -29.92
C VAL A 2 -27.13 -25.04 -29.61
N SER A 3 -27.53 -26.03 -30.41
CA SER A 3 -27.00 -27.38 -30.33
C SER A 3 -25.73 -27.48 -31.19
N GLY A 4 -24.64 -28.00 -30.62
CA GLY A 4 -23.37 -28.22 -31.34
C GLY A 4 -22.26 -27.19 -31.10
N SER A 5 -22.47 -26.21 -30.21
CA SER A 5 -21.37 -25.38 -29.70
C SER A 5 -20.59 -26.16 -28.63
N PRO A 6 -19.25 -26.09 -28.60
CA PRO A 6 -18.46 -26.63 -27.48
C PRO A 6 -18.74 -25.89 -26.16
N TYR A 7 -19.45 -24.76 -26.20
CA TYR A 7 -19.88 -23.98 -25.04
C TYR A 7 -21.37 -24.18 -24.71
N ALA A 8 -21.98 -25.28 -25.17
CA ALA A 8 -23.39 -25.56 -24.87
C ALA A 8 -23.65 -25.70 -23.36
N ASP A 9 -22.69 -26.25 -22.62
CA ASP A 9 -22.74 -26.39 -21.16
C ASP A 9 -22.53 -25.06 -20.43
N ASP A 10 -21.85 -24.11 -21.09
CA ASP A 10 -21.61 -22.74 -20.64
C ASP A 10 -22.70 -21.78 -21.15
N TYR A 11 -23.84 -22.28 -21.65
CA TYR A 11 -24.93 -21.43 -22.11
C TYR A 11 -26.00 -21.35 -21.02
N ASP A 12 -26.16 -20.16 -20.42
CA ASP A 12 -27.26 -19.89 -19.51
C ASP A 12 -28.55 -19.74 -20.31
N HIS A 13 -29.39 -20.77 -20.22
CA HIS A 13 -30.66 -20.85 -20.93
C HIS A 13 -31.70 -19.84 -20.45
N ASP A 14 -31.59 -19.33 -19.22
CA ASP A 14 -32.54 -18.37 -18.66
C ASP A 14 -32.24 -16.93 -19.14
N SER A 15 -30.96 -16.56 -19.23
CA SER A 15 -30.54 -15.26 -19.76
C SER A 15 -30.29 -15.24 -21.27
N GLY A 16 -30.17 -16.41 -21.90
CA GLY A 16 -29.87 -16.56 -23.32
C GLY A 16 -28.42 -16.18 -23.69
N ARG A 17 -27.51 -16.20 -22.72
CA ARG A 17 -26.11 -15.75 -22.85
C ARG A 17 -25.13 -16.85 -22.48
N LEU A 18 -23.89 -16.71 -22.94
CA LEU A 18 -22.79 -17.52 -22.43
C LEU A 18 -22.47 -17.10 -21.00
N ALA A 19 -22.27 -18.08 -20.12
CA ALA A 19 -21.86 -17.96 -18.75
C ALA A 19 -20.74 -18.96 -18.49
N PHE A 20 -19.64 -18.48 -17.91
CA PHE A 20 -18.44 -19.24 -17.58
C PHE A 20 -18.29 -19.31 -16.05
N PRO A 21 -19.16 -20.07 -15.35
CA PRO A 21 -19.18 -20.14 -13.88
C PRO A 21 -17.92 -20.80 -13.29
N SER A 22 -17.12 -21.50 -14.10
CA SER A 22 -15.83 -22.07 -13.70
C SER A 22 -14.71 -21.02 -13.60
N VAL A 23 -14.91 -19.83 -14.19
CA VAL A 23 -13.91 -18.74 -14.18
C VAL A 23 -13.95 -18.03 -12.83
N THR A 24 -12.90 -18.23 -12.03
CA THR A 24 -12.73 -17.60 -10.71
C THR A 24 -11.72 -16.44 -10.72
N ARG A 25 -10.91 -16.33 -11.77
CA ARG A 25 -9.94 -15.25 -11.96
C ARG A 25 -10.06 -14.65 -13.35
N LEU A 26 -10.22 -13.34 -13.41
CA LEU A 26 -10.22 -12.57 -14.65
C LEU A 26 -9.06 -11.60 -14.68
N VAL A 27 -8.23 -11.68 -15.73
CA VAL A 27 -7.26 -10.65 -16.07
C VAL A 27 -7.81 -9.93 -17.29
N TYR A 28 -8.18 -8.65 -17.15
CA TYR A 28 -8.82 -7.89 -18.21
C TYR A 28 -8.01 -6.65 -18.55
N ARG A 29 -7.81 -6.42 -19.85
CA ARG A 29 -7.18 -5.19 -20.34
C ARG A 29 -8.26 -4.20 -20.75
N LEU A 30 -8.34 -3.10 -20.01
CA LEU A 30 -9.29 -2.01 -20.27
C LEU A 30 -8.70 -1.02 -21.27
N PHE A 31 -9.46 -0.80 -22.34
CA PHE A 31 -9.18 0.17 -23.39
C PHE A 31 -10.22 1.29 -23.32
N LYS A 32 -9.86 2.46 -23.87
CA LYS A 32 -10.71 3.65 -23.89
C LYS A 32 -12.14 3.39 -24.39
N SER A 33 -12.33 2.51 -25.36
CA SER A 33 -13.62 2.26 -26.02
C SER A 33 -14.36 0.99 -25.56
N ASN A 34 -13.82 0.20 -24.63
CA ASN A 34 -14.33 -1.15 -24.36
C ASN A 34 -14.88 -1.36 -22.94
N PHE A 35 -15.25 -0.28 -22.22
CA PHE A 35 -15.85 -0.40 -20.89
C PHE A 35 -17.15 -1.23 -20.92
N SER A 36 -17.99 -1.10 -21.93
CA SER A 36 -19.19 -1.94 -22.08
C SER A 36 -18.85 -3.42 -22.25
N ALA A 37 -17.81 -3.73 -23.04
CA ALA A 37 -17.33 -5.10 -23.19
C ALA A 37 -16.78 -5.67 -21.87
N PHE A 38 -16.14 -4.83 -21.05
CA PHE A 38 -15.69 -5.22 -19.72
C PHE A 38 -16.88 -5.58 -18.80
N VAL A 39 -17.90 -4.72 -18.74
CA VAL A 39 -19.13 -5.00 -17.97
C VAL A 39 -19.78 -6.30 -18.44
N HIS A 40 -19.95 -6.50 -19.75
CA HIS A 40 -20.50 -7.75 -20.29
C HIS A 40 -19.63 -8.97 -19.97
N THR A 41 -18.30 -8.84 -19.96
CA THR A 41 -17.40 -9.93 -19.59
C THR A 41 -17.61 -10.34 -18.13
N LEU A 42 -17.86 -9.38 -17.23
CA LEU A 42 -18.20 -9.68 -15.83
C LEU A 42 -19.56 -10.37 -15.72
N GLU A 43 -20.56 -9.98 -16.53
CA GLU A 43 -21.86 -10.67 -16.57
C GLU A 43 -21.73 -12.14 -16.98
N MET A 44 -20.80 -12.44 -17.89
CA MET A 44 -20.52 -13.81 -18.33
C MET A 44 -19.73 -14.62 -17.31
N CYS A 45 -19.20 -14.03 -16.23
CA CYS A 45 -18.32 -14.72 -15.29
C CYS A 45 -18.81 -14.54 -13.84
N PRO A 46 -19.93 -15.19 -13.46
CA PRO A 46 -20.65 -14.87 -12.22
C PRO A 46 -19.90 -15.26 -10.94
N ASN A 47 -18.91 -16.17 -11.02
CA ASN A 47 -18.17 -16.68 -9.87
C ASN A 47 -16.75 -16.09 -9.75
N ILE A 48 -16.48 -14.94 -10.36
CA ILE A 48 -15.17 -14.28 -10.24
C ILE A 48 -14.89 -13.94 -8.77
N GLN A 49 -13.70 -14.33 -8.31
CA GLN A 49 -13.16 -13.97 -7.00
C GLN A 49 -11.98 -13.02 -7.10
N ILE A 50 -11.22 -13.09 -8.20
CA ILE A 50 -10.00 -12.31 -8.42
C ILE A 50 -10.11 -11.53 -9.73
N LEU A 51 -9.95 -10.21 -9.68
CA LEU A 51 -9.93 -9.34 -10.84
C LEU A 51 -8.60 -8.57 -10.90
N ASP A 52 -7.85 -8.77 -11.97
CA ASP A 52 -6.68 -7.96 -12.34
C ASP A 52 -7.08 -7.10 -13.55
N LEU A 53 -7.22 -5.80 -13.33
CA LEU A 53 -7.65 -4.83 -14.33
C LEU A 53 -6.45 -4.00 -14.79
N ARG A 54 -6.10 -4.11 -16.08
CA ARG A 54 -4.95 -3.43 -16.67
C ARG A 54 -5.41 -2.35 -17.63
N GLY A 55 -5.23 -1.09 -17.26
CA GLY A 55 -5.38 0.02 -18.19
C GLY A 55 -4.33 -0.07 -19.30
N HIS A 56 -4.75 0.08 -20.56
CA HIS A 56 -3.83 0.04 -21.70
C HIS A 56 -3.49 1.41 -22.27
N THR A 57 -4.44 2.34 -22.21
CA THR A 57 -4.34 3.69 -22.80
C THR A 57 -5.14 4.66 -21.95
N ALA A 58 -4.80 5.95 -21.97
CA ALA A 58 -5.60 6.96 -21.30
C ALA A 58 -7.09 6.80 -21.63
N MET A 59 -7.93 6.74 -20.60
CA MET A 59 -9.37 6.72 -20.77
C MET A 59 -9.83 8.12 -21.17
N ASP A 60 -10.90 8.20 -21.95
CA ASP A 60 -11.61 9.47 -22.09
C ASP A 60 -12.03 9.95 -20.70
N ALA A 61 -12.14 11.27 -20.53
CA ALA A 61 -12.74 11.84 -19.33
C ALA A 61 -14.02 11.07 -19.02
N GLU A 62 -14.11 10.52 -17.81
CA GLU A 62 -15.04 9.46 -17.46
C GLU A 62 -16.47 9.83 -17.86
N ALA A 63 -16.93 9.29 -19.00
CA ALA A 63 -18.19 9.75 -19.56
C ALA A 63 -19.31 9.42 -18.57
N ALA A 64 -20.18 10.40 -18.31
CA ALA A 64 -21.30 10.24 -17.40
C ALA A 64 -22.27 9.09 -17.81
N SER A 65 -22.17 8.61 -19.06
CA SER A 65 -22.95 7.52 -19.63
C SER A 65 -22.41 6.11 -19.33
N HIS A 66 -21.25 5.97 -18.66
CA HIS A 66 -20.75 4.65 -18.28
C HIS A 66 -21.55 4.08 -17.10
N ASP A 67 -21.88 2.79 -17.18
CA ASP A 67 -22.69 2.08 -16.19
C ASP A 67 -21.86 1.61 -14.98
N TYR A 68 -21.40 2.58 -14.19
CA TYR A 68 -20.64 2.31 -12.96
C TYR A 68 -21.48 1.64 -11.87
N GLY A 69 -22.80 1.83 -11.89
CA GLY A 69 -23.72 1.17 -10.95
C GLY A 69 -23.75 -0.34 -11.18
N ARG A 70 -23.94 -0.75 -12.44
CA ARG A 70 -23.89 -2.16 -12.81
C ARG A 70 -22.52 -2.79 -12.57
N LEU A 71 -21.45 -2.05 -12.83
CA LEU A 71 -20.10 -2.52 -12.51
C LEU A 71 -19.95 -2.84 -11.02
N ALA A 72 -20.43 -1.96 -10.13
CA ALA A 72 -20.38 -2.16 -8.69
C ALA A 72 -21.19 -3.39 -8.25
N GLU A 73 -22.38 -3.59 -8.82
CA GLU A 73 -23.22 -4.77 -8.58
C GLU A 73 -22.52 -6.06 -8.97
N LEU A 74 -21.98 -6.13 -10.18
CA LEU A 74 -21.32 -7.32 -10.71
C LEU A 74 -20.04 -7.66 -9.94
N ALA A 75 -19.32 -6.63 -9.48
CA ALA A 75 -18.07 -6.81 -8.77
C ALA A 75 -18.26 -7.10 -7.27
N VAL A 76 -19.48 -7.07 -6.72
CA VAL A 76 -19.73 -7.10 -5.26
C VAL A 76 -19.16 -8.36 -4.58
N HIS A 77 -19.12 -9.49 -5.28
CA HIS A 77 -18.62 -10.76 -4.78
C HIS A 77 -17.12 -10.98 -5.04
N VAL A 78 -16.48 -10.09 -5.81
CA VAL A 78 -15.05 -10.16 -6.10
C VAL A 78 -14.27 -9.79 -4.85
N THR A 79 -13.50 -10.74 -4.34
CA THR A 79 -12.78 -10.61 -3.07
C THR A 79 -11.42 -9.94 -3.22
N HIS A 80 -10.77 -10.10 -4.36
CA HIS A 80 -9.44 -9.55 -4.64
C HIS A 80 -9.48 -8.72 -5.92
N ILE A 81 -9.10 -7.45 -5.81
CA ILE A 81 -9.00 -6.55 -6.96
C ILE A 81 -7.62 -5.92 -6.98
N HIS A 82 -6.99 -5.96 -8.15
CA HIS A 82 -5.75 -5.25 -8.46
C HIS A 82 -5.95 -4.45 -9.73
N ILE A 83 -5.73 -3.14 -9.66
CA ILE A 83 -5.92 -2.21 -10.77
C ILE A 83 -4.57 -1.61 -11.14
N HIS A 84 -4.07 -1.91 -12.34
CA HIS A 84 -2.99 -1.17 -12.97
C HIS A 84 -3.61 0.01 -13.73
N ALA A 85 -3.72 1.14 -13.05
CA ALA A 85 -4.50 2.27 -13.53
C ALA A 85 -3.77 3.06 -14.63
N VAL A 86 -4.58 3.70 -15.46
CA VAL A 86 -4.19 4.77 -16.40
C VAL A 86 -5.03 6.01 -16.07
N ASN A 87 -4.73 7.13 -16.72
CA ASN A 87 -5.44 8.39 -16.47
C ASN A 87 -6.96 8.22 -16.65
N ASN A 88 -7.73 8.93 -15.83
CA ASN A 88 -9.20 8.95 -15.83
C ASN A 88 -9.87 7.59 -15.54
N MET A 89 -9.32 6.82 -14.59
CA MET A 89 -9.95 5.58 -14.08
C MET A 89 -10.58 5.72 -12.68
N TYR A 90 -10.63 6.93 -12.12
CA TYR A 90 -11.09 7.18 -10.75
C TYR A 90 -12.49 6.59 -10.43
N ARG A 91 -13.54 6.89 -11.19
CA ARG A 91 -14.87 6.28 -11.03
C ARG A 91 -14.86 4.78 -11.25
N THR A 92 -14.00 4.25 -12.13
CA THR A 92 -13.86 2.79 -12.27
C THR A 92 -13.30 2.19 -10.99
N ILE A 93 -12.25 2.78 -10.42
CA ILE A 93 -11.65 2.37 -9.15
C ILE A 93 -12.68 2.45 -8.02
N VAL A 94 -13.41 3.57 -7.91
CA VAL A 94 -14.44 3.79 -6.89
C VAL A 94 -15.60 2.80 -7.04
N ALA A 95 -16.08 2.55 -8.27
CA ALA A 95 -17.15 1.58 -8.52
C ALA A 95 -16.73 0.15 -8.15
N LEU A 96 -15.45 -0.16 -8.34
CA LEU A 96 -14.88 -1.45 -7.96
C LEU A 96 -14.50 -1.54 -6.48
N TYR A 97 -14.63 -0.47 -5.68
CA TYR A 97 -14.25 -0.49 -4.27
C TYR A 97 -15.45 -0.77 -3.36
N THR A 98 -15.25 -1.62 -2.35
CA THR A 98 -16.18 -1.84 -1.24
C THR A 98 -15.38 -2.27 -0.01
N PRO A 99 -15.79 -1.86 1.20
CA PRO A 99 -15.07 -2.17 2.43
C PRO A 99 -14.85 -3.65 2.72
N GLN A 100 -15.77 -4.51 2.24
CA GLN A 100 -15.78 -5.93 2.54
C GLN A 100 -14.74 -6.72 1.73
N ARG A 101 -14.08 -6.11 0.74
CA ARG A 101 -13.10 -6.82 -0.10
C ARG A 101 -11.86 -7.19 0.66
N ARG A 102 -11.43 -8.44 0.47
CA ARG A 102 -10.25 -8.99 1.11
C ARG A 102 -8.99 -8.23 0.69
N SER A 103 -8.84 -7.95 -0.60
CA SER A 103 -7.70 -7.25 -1.16
C SER A 103 -8.16 -6.19 -2.15
N PHE A 104 -7.65 -4.98 -2.02
CA PHE A 104 -7.89 -3.89 -2.97
C PHE A 104 -6.60 -3.10 -3.20
N ILE A 105 -6.04 -3.25 -4.40
CA ILE A 105 -4.74 -2.67 -4.77
C ILE A 105 -4.89 -1.80 -6.01
N VAL A 106 -4.30 -0.60 -5.97
CA VAL A 106 -4.27 0.33 -7.10
C VAL A 106 -2.84 0.77 -7.36
N GLU A 107 -2.33 0.51 -8.56
CA GLU A 107 -1.10 1.11 -9.08
C GLU A 107 -1.46 2.32 -9.94
N LEU A 108 -1.05 3.50 -9.51
CA LEU A 108 -1.39 4.75 -10.21
C LEU A 108 -0.48 4.99 -11.42
N PRO A 109 -0.99 5.68 -12.46
CA PRO A 109 -0.12 6.30 -13.46
C PRO A 109 0.68 7.44 -12.82
N LEU A 110 1.89 7.69 -13.32
CA LEU A 110 2.80 8.67 -12.74
C LEU A 110 2.17 10.08 -12.65
N GLY A 111 2.10 10.62 -11.43
CA GLY A 111 1.81 12.03 -11.16
C GLY A 111 0.36 12.48 -11.38
N GLN A 112 -0.64 11.65 -11.04
CA GLN A 112 -2.06 11.98 -11.26
C GLN A 112 -2.89 11.98 -9.98
N SER A 113 -3.64 13.06 -9.81
CA SER A 113 -4.69 13.25 -8.80
C SER A 113 -6.04 12.65 -9.24
N PRO A 114 -6.95 12.28 -8.30
CA PRO A 114 -6.88 12.51 -6.86
C PRO A 114 -6.39 11.28 -6.08
N GLU A 115 -5.11 11.28 -5.73
CA GLU A 115 -4.49 10.22 -4.91
C GLU A 115 -5.03 10.23 -3.47
N GLY A 116 -5.22 11.43 -2.91
CA GLY A 116 -5.70 11.61 -1.54
C GLY A 116 -7.11 11.06 -1.27
N THR A 117 -8.00 11.04 -2.27
CA THR A 117 -9.34 10.44 -2.09
C THR A 117 -9.29 8.92 -2.07
N LEU A 118 -8.26 8.31 -2.68
CA LEU A 118 -8.04 6.87 -2.64
C LEU A 118 -7.41 6.41 -1.32
N CYS A 119 -6.84 7.30 -0.50
CA CYS A 119 -6.39 6.95 0.85
C CYS A 119 -7.53 6.42 1.74
N SER A 120 -8.78 6.72 1.41
CA SER A 120 -9.96 6.20 2.12
C SER A 120 -10.06 4.67 2.13
N ILE A 121 -9.40 3.96 1.20
CA ILE A 121 -9.38 2.50 1.19
C ILE A 121 -8.74 1.90 2.46
N PHE A 122 -7.84 2.65 3.11
CA PHE A 122 -7.15 2.23 4.34
C PHE A 122 -8.02 2.37 5.59
N SER A 123 -9.14 3.11 5.53
CA SER A 123 -10.08 3.25 6.65
C SER A 123 -10.78 1.94 7.03
N ASP A 124 -10.80 0.95 6.13
CA ASP A 124 -11.38 -0.36 6.42
C ASP A 124 -10.47 -1.28 7.22
N LEU A 125 -9.16 -0.98 7.27
CA LEU A 125 -8.22 -1.80 8.00
C LEU A 125 -8.56 -1.73 9.48
N ARG A 126 -8.74 -2.90 10.09
CA ARG A 126 -9.18 -3.02 11.48
C ARG A 126 -7.98 -3.02 12.39
N GLN A 127 -7.87 -3.99 13.30
CA GLN A 127 -6.84 -4.05 14.32
C GLN A 127 -5.56 -4.76 13.85
N GLY A 128 -4.43 -4.45 14.47
CA GLY A 128 -3.16 -5.10 14.19
C GLY A 128 -2.66 -4.78 12.79
N VAL A 129 -2.78 -3.51 12.38
CA VAL A 129 -2.37 -3.06 11.06
C VAL A 129 -0.85 -3.07 10.97
N ARG A 130 -0.36 -3.66 9.90
CA ARG A 130 1.03 -3.61 9.44
C ARG A 130 1.06 -2.72 8.21
N LEU A 131 1.71 -1.58 8.33
CA LEU A 131 1.81 -0.59 7.26
C LEU A 131 3.24 -0.53 6.73
N SER A 132 3.39 -0.49 5.41
CA SER A 132 4.66 -0.27 4.72
C SER A 132 4.52 0.96 3.84
N ILE A 133 5.43 1.91 3.99
CA ILE A 133 5.51 3.13 3.18
C ILE A 133 6.92 3.22 2.63
N THR A 134 7.09 2.90 1.36
CA THR A 134 8.42 2.75 0.74
C THR A 134 8.63 3.73 -0.40
N CYS A 135 9.87 4.20 -0.54
CA CYS A 135 10.29 4.95 -1.72
C CYS A 135 10.61 3.96 -2.83
N SER A 136 10.06 4.19 -3.99
CA SER A 136 10.45 3.49 -5.20
C SER A 136 10.98 4.52 -6.20
N LEU A 137 12.14 4.20 -6.79
CA LEU A 137 12.80 5.02 -7.81
C LEU A 137 12.69 4.33 -9.17
N ARG A 138 12.23 5.07 -10.19
CA ARG A 138 12.36 4.64 -11.60
C ARG A 138 13.48 5.44 -12.25
N TYR A 139 14.47 4.72 -12.76
CA TYR A 139 15.67 5.29 -13.39
C TYR A 139 15.45 5.85 -14.80
N GLU A 140 14.23 5.88 -15.33
CA GLU A 140 14.05 5.96 -16.78
C GLU A 140 14.02 7.35 -17.42
N THR A 141 14.11 8.49 -16.72
CA THR A 141 14.48 9.81 -17.32
C THR A 141 14.30 11.03 -16.39
N MET A 142 13.56 10.90 -15.29
CA MET A 142 13.45 11.91 -14.25
C MET A 142 13.58 11.23 -12.90
N HIS A 143 14.41 11.77 -12.00
CA HIS A 143 14.49 11.35 -10.59
C HIS A 143 13.23 11.79 -9.85
N LEU A 144 12.09 11.21 -10.20
CA LEU A 144 10.84 11.40 -9.48
C LEU A 144 10.70 10.24 -8.50
N SER A 145 10.89 10.54 -7.21
CA SER A 145 10.55 9.62 -6.13
C SER A 145 9.04 9.45 -6.07
N TYR A 146 8.59 8.21 -6.02
CA TYR A 146 7.20 7.86 -5.78
C TYR A 146 7.09 6.92 -4.59
N TRP A 147 5.89 6.90 -4.01
CA TRP A 147 5.64 6.24 -2.75
C TRP A 147 4.66 5.10 -2.92
N ASP A 148 5.03 3.98 -2.34
CA ASP A 148 4.24 2.77 -2.32
C ASP A 148 3.75 2.55 -0.89
N ILE A 149 2.44 2.59 -0.72
CA ILE A 149 1.74 2.44 0.56
C ILE A 149 1.04 1.08 0.52
N ASP A 150 1.41 0.18 1.42
CA ASP A 150 0.85 -1.15 1.54
C ASP A 150 0.43 -1.39 3.01
N GLY A 151 -0.81 -1.79 3.24
CA GLY A 151 -1.36 -2.03 4.56
C GLY A 151 -2.09 -3.36 4.65
N THR A 152 -1.78 -4.14 5.67
CA THR A 152 -2.52 -5.37 6.02
C THR A 152 -3.01 -5.32 7.45
N ASP A 153 -4.16 -5.92 7.75
CA ASP A 153 -4.64 -6.07 9.13
C ASP A 153 -4.49 -7.51 9.67
N SER A 154 -4.72 -7.70 10.96
CA SER A 154 -4.63 -9.01 11.62
C SER A 154 -5.63 -10.05 11.10
N GLN A 155 -6.71 -9.61 10.46
CA GLN A 155 -7.66 -10.52 9.82
C GLN A 155 -7.16 -10.93 8.44
N GLY A 156 -6.18 -10.22 7.87
CA GLY A 156 -5.52 -10.39 6.58
C GLY A 156 -6.19 -9.60 5.45
N MET A 157 -6.97 -8.57 5.77
CA MET A 157 -7.41 -7.57 4.80
C MET A 157 -6.19 -6.83 4.27
N HIS A 158 -6.17 -6.54 2.97
CA HIS A 158 -5.05 -5.91 2.28
C HIS A 158 -5.50 -4.70 1.47
N ARG A 159 -4.75 -3.61 1.59
CA ARG A 159 -4.95 -2.34 0.90
C ARG A 159 -3.61 -1.87 0.36
N GLY A 160 -3.57 -1.55 -0.94
CA GLY A 160 -2.36 -1.09 -1.60
C GLY A 160 -2.62 0.11 -2.49
N LEU A 161 -1.79 1.14 -2.35
CA LEU A 161 -1.76 2.30 -3.22
C LEU A 161 -0.30 2.57 -3.61
N PHE A 162 0.00 2.37 -4.89
CA PHE A 162 1.35 2.38 -5.41
C PHE A 162 1.56 3.53 -6.38
N ARG A 163 2.80 4.04 -6.44
CA ARG A 163 3.25 5.17 -7.26
C ARG A 163 2.58 6.51 -6.94
N CYS A 164 2.42 6.77 -5.65
CA CYS A 164 1.84 8.01 -5.13
C CYS A 164 2.89 9.13 -5.00
N ARG A 165 2.44 10.38 -4.88
CA ARG A 165 3.22 11.55 -4.47
C ARG A 165 3.38 11.61 -2.95
N GLY A 166 4.37 12.38 -2.48
CA GLY A 166 4.73 12.40 -1.06
C GLY A 166 3.67 12.97 -0.13
N ASP A 167 2.85 13.90 -0.63
CA ASP A 167 1.70 14.48 0.08
C ASP A 167 0.56 13.47 0.30
N THR A 168 0.51 12.37 -0.46
CA THR A 168 -0.46 11.29 -0.26
C THR A 168 -0.31 10.63 1.10
N VAL A 169 0.92 10.55 1.63
CA VAL A 169 1.14 9.98 2.96
C VAL A 169 0.61 10.90 4.07
N GLN A 170 0.65 12.23 3.90
CA GLN A 170 0.00 13.13 4.85
C GLN A 170 -1.51 12.91 4.88
N THR A 171 -2.11 12.65 3.72
CA THR A 171 -3.54 12.34 3.60
C THR A 171 -3.90 10.98 4.17
N LEU A 172 -3.01 9.98 4.06
CA LEU A 172 -3.18 8.63 4.62
C LEU A 172 -3.52 8.69 6.12
N TRP A 173 -2.87 9.57 6.88
CA TRP A 173 -3.09 9.69 8.32
C TRP A 173 -4.49 10.18 8.70
N ASN A 174 -5.22 10.82 7.78
CA ASN A 174 -6.63 11.19 7.99
C ASN A 174 -7.57 9.98 7.85
N HIS A 175 -7.11 8.91 7.20
CA HIS A 175 -7.91 7.75 6.86
C HIS A 175 -7.53 6.50 7.64
N LEU A 176 -6.30 6.37 8.10
CA LEU A 176 -5.82 5.24 8.88
C LEU A 176 -5.95 5.52 10.39
N PRO A 177 -6.78 4.77 11.15
CA PRO A 177 -6.85 4.92 12.60
C PRO A 177 -5.51 4.58 13.26
N GLN A 178 -4.86 5.56 13.86
CA GLN A 178 -3.53 5.37 14.49
C GLN A 178 -3.53 4.31 15.60
N ILE A 179 -4.66 4.15 16.31
CA ILE A 179 -4.82 3.15 17.37
C ILE A 179 -4.80 1.71 16.86
N SER A 180 -4.98 1.52 15.55
CA SER A 180 -5.05 0.21 14.95
C SER A 180 -3.71 -0.25 14.38
N LEU A 181 -2.74 0.65 14.26
CA LEU A 181 -1.40 0.41 13.74
C LEU A 181 -0.51 -0.28 14.78
N SER A 182 -0.05 -1.48 14.47
CA SER A 182 0.83 -2.28 15.33
C SER A 182 2.29 -2.32 14.85
N GLU A 183 2.49 -2.29 13.53
CA GLU A 183 3.82 -2.39 12.91
C GLU A 183 3.90 -1.37 11.77
N ILE A 184 5.02 -0.67 11.65
CA ILE A 184 5.26 0.26 10.54
C ILE A 184 6.65 0.03 9.94
N THR A 185 6.69 -0.12 8.63
CA THR A 185 7.91 -0.03 7.81
C THR A 185 7.87 1.27 7.05
N ILE A 186 8.93 2.06 7.16
CA ILE A 186 9.02 3.37 6.50
C ILE A 186 10.38 3.55 5.85
N ASP A 187 10.40 4.10 4.64
CA ASP A 187 11.63 4.55 4.01
C ASP A 187 12.25 5.72 4.80
N ALA A 188 13.57 5.68 4.99
CA ALA A 188 14.28 6.69 5.77
C ALA A 188 14.07 8.12 5.24
N ALA A 189 13.90 8.30 3.93
CA ALA A 189 13.63 9.60 3.32
C ALA A 189 12.31 10.24 3.80
N LEU A 190 11.38 9.45 4.36
CA LEU A 190 10.09 9.93 4.86
C LEU A 190 10.08 10.27 6.35
N LEU A 191 11.09 9.83 7.10
CA LEU A 191 11.11 9.98 8.57
C LEU A 191 10.99 11.45 9.00
N GLY A 192 11.73 12.36 8.35
CA GLY A 192 11.72 13.79 8.69
C GLY A 192 10.57 14.59 8.05
N GLY A 193 10.09 14.19 6.87
CA GLY A 193 9.16 14.99 6.08
C GLY A 193 7.68 14.64 6.25
N VAL A 194 7.36 13.40 6.59
CA VAL A 194 6.03 12.84 6.33
C VAL A 194 5.30 12.32 7.56
N LEU A 195 6.02 11.89 8.59
CA LEU A 195 5.37 11.55 9.85
C LEU A 195 4.97 12.78 10.66
N GLY A 196 5.49 13.97 10.33
CA GLY A 196 5.13 15.23 10.99
C GLY A 196 5.61 15.30 12.44
N THR A 197 5.89 16.52 12.89
CA THR A 197 6.50 16.79 14.21
C THR A 197 5.64 16.44 15.44
N HIS A 198 4.40 15.98 15.23
CA HIS A 198 3.40 15.81 16.28
C HIS A 198 2.68 14.45 16.27
N LEU A 199 3.10 13.52 15.40
CA LEU A 199 2.46 12.22 15.33
C LEU A 199 2.86 11.36 16.53
N VAL A 200 1.85 10.85 17.24
CA VAL A 200 2.01 9.89 18.32
C VAL A 200 1.38 8.59 17.83
N LEU A 201 2.15 7.52 17.82
CA LEU A 201 1.72 6.19 17.39
C LEU A 201 1.73 5.26 18.63
N PRO A 202 0.70 5.36 19.48
CA PRO A 202 0.74 4.76 20.82
C PRO A 202 0.70 3.24 20.81
N VAL A 203 0.26 2.61 19.72
CA VAL A 203 0.08 1.15 19.64
C VAL A 203 1.12 0.51 18.71
N VAL A 204 2.11 1.26 18.22
CA VAL A 204 3.16 0.67 17.36
C VAL A 204 4.24 0.02 18.22
N HIS A 205 4.44 -1.28 18.02
CA HIS A 205 5.40 -2.09 18.76
C HIS A 205 6.66 -2.39 17.94
N GLU A 206 6.57 -2.33 16.60
CA GLU A 206 7.68 -2.53 15.67
C GLU A 206 7.78 -1.38 14.67
N LEU A 207 8.97 -0.79 14.59
CA LEU A 207 9.36 0.21 13.61
C LEU A 207 10.51 -0.34 12.79
N THR A 208 10.32 -0.47 11.47
CA THR A 208 11.39 -0.76 10.53
C THR A 208 11.68 0.48 9.69
N ILE A 209 12.94 0.90 9.66
CA ILE A 209 13.44 1.97 8.81
C ILE A 209 14.19 1.32 7.65
N SER A 210 13.64 1.47 6.45
CA SER A 210 14.22 0.99 5.21
C SER A 210 15.14 2.06 4.61
N ILE A 211 16.39 1.71 4.34
CA ILE A 211 17.41 2.62 3.82
C ILE A 211 17.72 2.21 2.39
N THR A 212 17.20 3.00 1.45
CA THR A 212 17.30 2.77 -0.01
C THR A 212 18.36 3.66 -0.68
N ASP A 213 18.89 4.63 0.06
CA ASP A 213 20.02 5.47 -0.32
C ASP A 213 20.87 5.75 0.92
N ILE A 214 22.12 5.29 0.89
CA ILE A 214 23.07 5.38 2.02
C ILE A 214 23.70 6.77 2.08
N ASP A 215 23.97 7.37 0.93
CA ASP A 215 24.74 8.62 0.85
C ASP A 215 23.91 9.81 1.36
N SER A 216 22.58 9.68 1.34
CA SER A 216 21.65 10.68 1.85
C SER A 216 21.04 10.34 3.21
N PHE A 217 21.41 9.21 3.82
CA PHE A 217 20.83 8.80 5.10
C PHE A 217 21.35 9.66 6.26
N ALA A 218 20.40 10.30 6.96
CA ALA A 218 20.62 10.90 8.27
C ALA A 218 19.38 10.70 9.14
N PHE A 219 19.57 10.53 10.44
CA PHE A 219 18.43 10.62 11.36
C PHE A 219 17.87 12.04 11.34
N PRO A 220 16.54 12.21 11.39
CA PRO A 220 15.93 13.53 11.42
C PRO A 220 16.35 14.26 12.70
N GLU A 221 16.85 15.49 12.56
CA GLU A 221 17.25 16.33 13.69
C GLU A 221 16.05 16.90 14.46
N THR A 222 14.89 17.00 13.81
CA THR A 222 13.64 17.46 14.42
C THR A 222 12.46 16.69 13.84
N GLY A 223 11.38 16.61 14.62
CA GLY A 223 10.12 16.03 14.16
C GLY A 223 10.01 14.52 14.23
N THR A 224 10.84 13.87 15.06
CA THR A 224 10.73 12.44 15.34
C THR A 224 9.37 12.13 15.97
N PRO A 225 8.59 11.20 15.40
CA PRO A 225 7.32 10.77 15.97
C PRO A 225 7.53 10.01 17.28
N ARG A 226 6.49 10.01 18.11
CA ARG A 226 6.55 9.31 19.40
C ARG A 226 5.98 7.91 19.25
N PHE A 227 6.69 6.92 19.79
CA PHE A 227 6.29 5.52 19.82
C PHE A 227 6.35 4.97 21.27
N PRO A 228 5.37 5.33 22.11
CA PRO A 228 5.34 4.93 23.52
C PRO A 228 5.50 3.41 23.74
N GLU A 229 4.82 2.58 22.96
CA GLU A 229 4.84 1.12 23.10
C GLU A 229 5.91 0.42 22.23
N LEU A 230 6.89 1.16 21.69
CA LEU A 230 7.88 0.58 20.79
C LEU A 230 8.77 -0.44 21.52
N ARG A 231 8.84 -1.64 20.97
CA ARG A 231 9.68 -2.73 21.50
C ARG A 231 10.81 -3.07 20.56
N LEU A 232 10.56 -3.00 19.26
CA LEU A 232 11.51 -3.39 18.22
C LEU A 232 11.78 -2.22 17.28
N LEU A 233 13.05 -1.83 17.17
CA LEU A 233 13.55 -0.97 16.10
C LEU A 233 14.41 -1.81 15.16
N ARG A 234 14.13 -1.74 13.87
CA ARG A 234 14.95 -2.34 12.82
C ARG A 234 15.46 -1.26 11.88
N LEU A 235 16.78 -1.26 11.64
CA LEU A 235 17.39 -0.51 10.55
C LEU A 235 17.82 -1.50 9.48
N ALA A 236 17.27 -1.37 8.27
CA ALA A 236 17.51 -2.31 7.18
C ALA A 236 17.97 -1.57 5.92
N VAL A 237 19.20 -1.82 5.51
CA VAL A 237 19.76 -1.30 4.26
C VAL A 237 19.46 -2.27 3.12
N ALA A 238 18.98 -1.73 2.00
CA ALA A 238 18.69 -2.51 0.80
C ALA A 238 19.91 -3.37 0.40
N LYS A 239 19.69 -4.68 0.18
CA LYS A 239 20.77 -5.66 -0.07
C LYS A 239 21.67 -5.34 -1.26
N SER A 240 21.20 -4.50 -2.18
CA SER A 240 21.95 -4.04 -3.35
C SER A 240 22.97 -2.95 -3.04
N LEU A 241 22.94 -2.39 -1.83
CA LEU A 241 23.83 -1.30 -1.42
C LEU A 241 24.99 -1.81 -0.56
N SER A 242 25.98 -0.96 -0.37
CA SER A 242 27.06 -1.20 0.59
C SER A 242 26.53 -1.24 2.03
N MET A 243 27.40 -1.63 2.95
CA MET A 243 27.10 -1.52 4.38
C MET A 243 27.02 -0.04 4.78
N LEU A 244 26.01 0.32 5.57
CA LEU A 244 25.89 1.66 6.16
C LEU A 244 26.68 1.70 7.47
N PHE A 245 27.41 2.80 7.69
CA PHE A 245 28.09 3.09 8.96
C PHE A 245 27.32 4.19 9.70
N ILE A 246 26.93 3.93 10.94
CA ILE A 246 26.22 4.91 11.79
C ILE A 246 26.96 5.09 13.11
N SER A 247 26.98 6.33 13.62
CA SER A 247 27.51 6.58 14.96
C SER A 247 26.58 6.01 16.04
N ALA A 248 27.16 5.35 17.04
CA ALA A 248 26.45 4.89 18.25
C ALA A 248 25.70 6.04 18.93
N SER A 249 26.31 7.21 19.01
CA SER A 249 25.70 8.41 19.62
C SER A 249 24.47 8.90 18.84
N SER A 250 24.54 8.91 17.50
CA SER A 250 23.42 9.31 16.65
C SER A 250 22.26 8.32 16.76
N LEU A 251 22.56 7.02 16.82
CA LEU A 251 21.55 5.99 17.03
C LEU A 251 20.90 6.11 18.42
N ALA A 252 21.71 6.29 19.46
CA ALA A 252 21.20 6.45 20.83
C ALA A 252 20.32 7.70 20.96
N SER A 253 20.76 8.83 20.37
CA SER A 253 19.96 10.05 20.31
C SER A 253 18.64 9.83 19.59
N PHE A 254 18.66 9.15 18.43
CA PHE A 254 17.45 8.85 17.68
C PHE A 254 16.48 7.98 18.50
N ILE A 255 16.96 6.92 19.15
CA ILE A 255 16.14 6.06 20.03
C ILE A 255 15.52 6.87 21.17
N PHE A 256 16.29 7.77 21.78
CA PHE A 256 15.79 8.67 22.81
C PHE A 256 14.68 9.58 22.28
N ASP A 257 14.83 10.11 21.06
CA ASP A 257 13.85 10.99 20.41
C ASP A 257 12.54 10.29 20.04
N LEU A 258 12.52 8.95 19.94
CA LEU A 258 11.29 8.17 19.75
C LEU A 258 10.36 8.18 20.98
N ARG A 259 10.87 8.62 22.15
CA ARG A 259 10.10 8.76 23.41
C ARG A 259 9.30 7.51 23.78
N ILE A 260 10.00 6.39 23.85
CA ILE A 260 9.46 5.10 24.29
C ILE A 260 9.11 5.18 25.78
N ASP A 261 7.94 4.68 26.19
CA ASP A 261 7.54 4.65 27.59
C ASP A 261 8.45 3.68 28.35
N GLY A 262 8.93 4.11 29.52
CA GLY A 262 9.99 3.42 30.26
C GLY A 262 11.42 3.75 29.77
N GLY A 263 11.56 4.45 28.64
CA GLY A 263 12.82 5.02 28.17
C GLY A 263 13.81 4.04 27.56
N VAL A 264 13.44 2.77 27.39
CA VAL A 264 14.35 1.72 26.90
C VAL A 264 13.67 0.87 25.82
N LEU A 265 14.36 0.71 24.70
CA LEU A 265 13.95 -0.17 23.61
C LEU A 265 14.23 -1.63 23.96
N ALA A 266 13.26 -2.54 23.76
CA ALA A 266 13.46 -3.95 24.10
C ALA A 266 14.42 -4.68 23.14
N LYS A 267 14.45 -4.30 21.86
CA LYS A 267 15.28 -4.95 20.85
C LYS A 267 15.63 -4.01 19.71
N LEU A 268 16.91 -4.00 19.35
CA LEU A 268 17.45 -3.33 18.17
C LEU A 268 17.95 -4.38 17.18
N VAL A 269 17.57 -4.25 15.90
CA VAL A 269 18.05 -5.12 14.82
C VAL A 269 18.70 -4.27 13.73
N LEU A 270 19.94 -4.62 13.38
CA LEU A 270 20.75 -3.95 12.37
C LEU A 270 21.00 -4.92 11.20
N GLU A 271 20.45 -4.62 10.04
CA GLU A 271 20.62 -5.43 8.82
C GLU A 271 21.43 -4.66 7.79
N ASN A 272 22.64 -5.13 7.49
CA ASN A 272 23.62 -4.44 6.66
C ASN A 272 23.98 -3.02 7.17
N VAL A 273 23.89 -2.84 8.49
CA VAL A 273 24.29 -1.62 9.20
C VAL A 273 25.35 -1.98 10.22
N THR A 274 26.44 -1.22 10.23
CA THR A 274 27.50 -1.31 11.24
C THR A 274 27.50 -0.03 12.07
N MET A 275 27.70 -0.20 13.37
CA MET A 275 27.78 0.90 14.31
C MET A 275 29.24 1.22 14.62
N GLU A 276 29.59 2.50 14.55
CA GLU A 276 30.89 3.03 14.97
C GLU A 276 30.76 3.70 16.35
N GLY A 277 31.76 3.53 17.22
CA GLY A 277 31.78 4.13 18.55
C GLY A 277 31.43 3.17 19.69
N GLY A 278 31.15 3.72 20.87
CA GLY A 278 30.97 2.96 22.10
C GLY A 278 29.61 2.30 22.20
N ILE A 279 29.57 0.95 22.20
CA ILE A 279 28.33 0.16 22.41
C ILE A 279 27.58 0.56 23.69
N ALA A 280 28.32 1.03 24.71
CA ALA A 280 27.76 1.49 25.98
C ALA A 280 26.71 2.61 25.83
N GLU A 281 26.83 3.47 24.81
CA GLU A 281 25.88 4.56 24.55
C GLU A 281 24.53 4.03 24.07
N VAL A 282 24.53 2.99 23.25
CA VAL A 282 23.31 2.33 22.78
C VAL A 282 22.75 1.38 23.83
N ALA A 283 23.61 0.70 24.59
CA ALA A 283 23.19 -0.15 25.72
C ALA A 283 22.46 0.64 26.82
N ALA A 284 22.70 1.96 26.94
CA ALA A 284 21.96 2.81 27.87
C ALA A 284 20.49 3.02 27.48
N VAL A 285 20.14 2.81 26.20
CA VAL A 285 18.79 3.05 25.65
C VAL A 285 18.16 1.79 25.05
N VAL A 286 18.82 0.62 25.15
CA VAL A 286 18.34 -0.68 24.69
C VAL A 286 18.52 -1.73 25.80
N HIS A 287 17.48 -2.51 26.11
CA HIS A 287 17.58 -3.62 27.05
C HIS A 287 18.36 -4.77 26.42
N GLU A 288 19.43 -5.23 27.09
CA GLU A 288 20.09 -6.47 26.75
C GLU A 288 19.20 -7.67 27.13
N HIS A 289 18.86 -8.50 26.15
CA HIS A 289 18.39 -9.86 26.35
C HIS A 289 19.27 -10.82 25.56
#